data_AF-F3BBM9-F1
#
_entry.id   AF-F3BBM9-F1
#
_cell.length_a   1.000
_cell.length_b   1.000
_cell.length_c   1.000
_cell.angle_alpha   90.00
_cell.angle_beta   90.00
_cell.angle_gamma   90.00
#
_symmetry.space_group_name_H-M   'P 1'
#
loop_
_entity.id
_entity.type
_entity.pdbx_description
1 polymer ?
#
loop_
_entity_poly.entity_id
_entity_poly.type
_entity_poly.pdbx_seq_one_letter_code
_entity_poly.pdbx_strand_id
1 'polypeptide(L)' 'MRKNKRVDILLIATMILMAVSGFLIPVLQTWVWISAVHKISSVLFCILCVLHISQYKRGRRAKKNVS' A
#
# COMPACT_ATOMS: atom_id res chain seq x y z
N MET A 1 -6.11 20.69 2.15
CA MET A 1 -5.24 19.62 2.71
C MET A 1 -6.04 18.36 3.11
N ARG A 2 -6.90 17.81 2.22
CA ARG A 2 -7.84 16.71 2.58
C ARG A 2 -7.74 15.46 1.68
N LYS A 3 -7.00 15.50 0.56
CA LYS A 3 -6.90 14.39 -0.41
C LYS A 3 -5.95 13.26 0.03
N ASN A 4 -4.96 13.54 0.88
CA ASN A 4 -3.91 12.55 1.21
C ASN A 4 -4.35 11.51 2.25
N LYS A 5 -5.29 11.85 3.15
CA LYS A 5 -5.77 10.91 4.19
C LYS A 5 -6.34 9.60 3.63
N ARG A 6 -6.95 9.62 2.44
CA ARG A 6 -7.52 8.40 1.84
C ARG A 6 -6.44 7.44 1.36
N VAL A 7 -5.34 7.96 0.81
CA VAL A 7 -4.22 7.14 0.35
C VAL A 7 -3.49 6.54 1.54
N ASP A 8 -3.29 7.31 2.62
CA ASP A 8 -2.65 6.82 3.85
C ASP A 8 -3.45 5.69 4.50
N ILE A 9 -4.79 5.85 4.62
CA ILE A 9 -5.67 4.82 5.17
C ILE A 9 -5.68 3.57 4.28
N LEU A 10 -5.75 3.76 2.96
CA LEU A 10 -5.71 2.64 2.01
C LEU A 10 -4.38 1.89 2.11
N LEU A 11 -3.27 2.61 2.26
CA LEU A 11 -1.93 2.04 2.44
C LEU A 11 -1.87 1.17 3.69
N ILE A 12 -2.35 1.68 4.83
CA ILE A 12 -2.40 0.95 6.10
C ILE A 12 -3.28 -0.31 5.96
N ALA A 13 -4.46 -0.19 5.35
CA ALA A 13 -5.35 -1.33 5.12
C ALA A 13 -4.67 -2.42 4.27
N THR A 14 -4.02 -2.03 3.16
CA THR A 14 -3.28 -2.97 2.31
C THR A 14 -2.05 -3.58 2.99
N MET A 15 -1.41 -2.85 3.91
CA MET A 15 -0.29 -3.35 4.71
C MET A 15 -0.75 -4.46 5.67
N ILE A 16 -1.87 -4.25 6.37
CA ILE A 16 -2.46 -5.26 7.26
C ILE A 16 -2.87 -6.49 6.44
N LEU A 17 -3.49 -6.28 5.28
CA LEU A 17 -3.92 -7.37 4.41
C LEU A 17 -2.73 -8.22 3.90
N MET A 18 -1.61 -7.57 3.58
CA MET A 18 -0.34 -8.22 3.24
C MET A 18 0.22 -9.04 4.40
N ALA A 19 0.23 -8.50 5.61
CA ALA A 19 0.74 -9.20 6.80
C ALA A 19 -0.10 -10.45 7.12
N VAL A 20 -1.43 -10.32 7.10
CA VAL A 20 -2.35 -11.43 7.38
C VAL A 20 -2.26 -12.51 6.30
N SER A 21 -2.27 -12.13 5.02
CA SER A 21 -2.14 -13.09 3.93
C SER A 21 -0.76 -13.76 3.88
N GLY A 22 0.31 -13.03 4.19
CA GLY A 22 1.67 -13.58 4.32
C GLY A 22 1.77 -14.63 5.42
N PHE A 23 1.12 -14.39 6.56
CA PHE A 23 1.07 -15.35 7.67
C PHE A 23 0.20 -16.58 7.36
N LEU A 24 -0.86 -16.41 6.55
CA LEU A 24 -1.74 -17.50 6.13
C LEU A 24 -1.14 -18.41 5.05
N ILE A 25 -0.23 -17.92 4.19
CA ILE A 25 0.38 -18.72 3.12
C ILE A 25 1.02 -20.04 3.61
N PRO A 26 1.90 -20.05 4.63
CA PRO A 26 2.50 -21.29 5.11
C PRO A 26 1.49 -22.21 5.81
N VAL A 27 0.41 -21.67 6.37
CA VAL A 27 -0.64 -22.45 7.07
C VAL A 27 -1.62 -23.09 6.08
N LEU A 28 -1.93 -22.38 4.98
CA LEU A 28 -2.90 -22.77 3.96
C LEU A 28 -2.21 -23.12 2.64
N GLN A 29 -1.02 -23.71 2.70
CA GLN A 29 -0.16 -23.98 1.53
C GLN A 29 -0.83 -24.77 0.40
N THR A 30 -1.93 -25.48 0.70
CA THR A 30 -2.81 -26.18 -0.25
C THR A 30 -3.71 -25.25 -1.08
N TRP A 31 -3.91 -24.00 -0.67
CA TRP A 31 -4.82 -23.04 -1.30
C TRP A 31 -4.04 -22.09 -2.21
N VAL A 32 -3.76 -22.55 -3.42
CA VAL A 32 -3.04 -21.81 -4.48
C VAL A 32 -3.59 -20.40 -4.71
N TRP A 33 -4.90 -20.23 -4.52
CA TRP A 33 -5.62 -18.96 -4.63
C TRP A 33 -5.13 -17.89 -3.62
N ILE A 34 -4.79 -18.27 -2.39
CA ILE A 34 -4.32 -17.35 -1.35
C ILE A 34 -2.95 -16.78 -1.72
N SER A 35 -2.06 -17.63 -2.26
CA SER A 35 -0.75 -17.21 -2.76
C SER A 35 -0.87 -16.23 -3.93
N ALA A 36 -1.80 -16.50 -4.87
CA ALA A 36 -2.06 -15.60 -5.99
C ALA A 36 -2.57 -14.23 -5.52
N VAL A 37 -3.53 -14.20 -4.59
CA VAL A 37 -4.07 -12.97 -4.02
C VAL A 37 -2.99 -12.18 -3.27
N HIS A 38 -2.15 -12.86 -2.49
CA HIS A 38 -1.03 -12.21 -1.79
C HIS A 38 -0.03 -11.57 -2.76
N LYS A 39 0.34 -12.27 -3.84
CA LYS A 39 1.24 -11.72 -4.87
C LYS A 39 0.65 -10.49 -5.55
N ILE A 40 -0.63 -10.53 -5.94
CA ILE A 40 -1.33 -9.40 -6.57
C ILE A 40 -1.43 -8.22 -5.58
N SER A 41 -1.78 -8.50 -4.32
CA SER A 41 -1.85 -7.50 -3.26
C SER A 41 -0.49 -6.85 -2.99
N SER A 42 0.60 -7.62 -3.09
CA SER A 42 1.96 -7.10 -2.92
C SER A 42 2.32 -6.09 -4.01
N VAL A 43 1.97 -6.38 -5.27
CA VAL A 43 2.19 -5.47 -6.39
C VAL A 43 1.38 -4.18 -6.20
N LEU A 44 0.12 -4.31 -5.81
CA LEU A 44 -0.75 -3.15 -5.55
C LEU A 44 -0.23 -2.29 -4.40
N PHE A 45 0.26 -2.92 -3.33
CA PHE A 45 0.89 -2.23 -2.20
C PHE A 45 2.12 -1.43 -2.63
N CYS A 46 2.99 -1.99 -3.48
CA CYS A 46 4.13 -1.27 -4.02
C CYS A 46 3.71 -0.02 -4.82
N ILE A 47 2.68 -0.13 -5.67
CA ILE A 47 2.17 1.01 -6.45
C ILE A 47 1.62 2.10 -5.50
N LEU A 48 0.87 1.71 -4.48
CA LEU A 48 0.34 2.64 -3.48
C LEU A 48 1.44 3.33 -2.67
N CYS A 49 2.51 2.61 -2.30
CA CYS A 49 3.70 3.17 -1.67
C CYS A 49 4.36 4.26 -2.53
N VAL A 50 4.56 3.97 -3.83
CA VAL A 50 5.16 4.94 -4.77
C VAL A 50 4.25 6.16 -4.94
N LEU A 51 2.93 5.95 -5.04
CA LEU A 51 1.95 7.03 -5.10
C LEU A 51 1.98 7.89 -3.83
N HIS A 52 2.04 7.28 -2.65
CA HIS A 52 2.14 7.97 -1.37
C HIS A 52 3.41 8.82 -1.29
N ILE A 53 4.58 8.26 -1.63
CA ILE A 53 5.85 8.99 -1.65
C ILE A 53 5.82 10.14 -2.68
N SER A 54 5.26 9.89 -3.86
CA SER A 54 5.13 10.90 -4.92
C SER A 54 4.22 12.05 -4.48
N GLN A 55 3.08 11.76 -3.85
CA GLN A 55 2.18 12.75 -3.28
C GLN A 55 2.83 13.54 -2.14
N TYR A 56 3.58 12.87 -1.26
CA TYR A 56 4.34 13.51 -0.20
C TYR A 56 5.40 14.49 -0.75
N LYS A 57 6.17 14.05 -1.76
CA LYS A 57 7.18 14.88 -2.44
C LYS A 57 6.55 16.08 -3.17
N ARG A 58 5.39 15.88 -3.79
CA ARG A 58 4.63 16.95 -4.49
C ARG A 58 4.04 17.97 -3.50
N GLY A 59 3.59 17.53 -2.32
CA GLY A 59 3.18 18.40 -1.22
C GLY A 59 4.32 19.25 -0.64
N ARG A 60 5.53 18.67 -0.54
CA ARG A 60 6.74 19.42 -0.13
C ARG A 60 7.19 20.44 -1.18
N ARG A 61 7.10 20.12 -2.48
CA ARG A 61 7.39 21.07 -3.57
C ARG A 61 6.41 22.25 -3.60
N ALA A 62 5.12 22.00 -3.35
CA ALA A 62 4.13 23.07 -3.23
C ALA A 62 4.41 24.00 -2.04
N LYS A 63 4.90 23.47 -0.91
CA LYS A 63 5.34 24.30 0.24
C LYS A 63 6.60 25.12 -0.04
N LYS A 64 7.52 24.62 -0.88
CA LYS A 64 8.79 25.30 -1.21
C LYS A 64 8.61 26.47 -2.20
N ASN A 65 7.59 26.44 -3.04
CA ASN A 65 7.31 27.50 -4.03
C ASN A 65 6.41 28.64 -3.49
N VAL A 66 6.05 28.61 -2.20
CA VAL A 66 5.21 29.63 -1.54
C VAL A 66 5.98 30.28 -0.37
N SER A 67 7.28 30.00 -0.25
CA SER A 67 8.17 30.59 0.75
C SER A 67 9.17 31.52 0.11
#